data_AF-A0AB74F5H2-F1
#
_entry.id   AF-A0AB74F5H2-F1
#
_cell.length_a   1.000
_cell.length_b   1.000
_cell.length_c   1.000
_cell.angle_alpha   90.00
_cell.angle_beta   90.00
_cell.angle_gamma   90.00
#
_symmetry.space_group_name_H-M   'P 1'
#
loop_
_entity.id
_entity.type
_entity.pdbx_description
1 polymer ?
#
loop_
_entity_poly.entity_id
_entity_poly.type
_entity_poly.pdbx_seq_one_letter_code
_entity_poly.pdbx_strand_id
1 'polypeptide(L)'
;MFTAFNLTMDEKEMARLEKGAPCSDADESVNQAKVVEELKKYLGMGAAFDGEALLSEWFPELKFQVFLSHALADGPLASRLERWLQKELGVSVFVDSWIWKAADELVAGGFAPGHVYPVLHMALGKMIAQCECVIFLNPYHSLKKEGTVEETPWIYAELQTARMTRKKKPERFKKFHFAVTLGTQLKIEFDPQLPNLLLLSAEDLEKWCSQQHIVSEDVYHLDLLYLQKQIII
;
A
#
# COMPACT_ATOMS: atom_id res chain seq x y z
N MET A 1 7.74 -3.39 6.59
CA MET A 1 7.12 -4.30 5.61
C MET A 1 7.44 -5.77 5.88
N PHE A 2 6.43 -6.62 5.93
CA PHE A 2 6.52 -8.09 5.98
C PHE A 2 6.47 -8.70 4.56
N THR A 3 5.51 -8.29 3.73
CA THR A 3 5.33 -8.84 2.37
C THR A 3 4.94 -7.76 1.36
N ALA A 4 5.08 -8.07 0.07
CA ALA A 4 4.66 -7.21 -1.04
C ALA A 4 3.99 -8.03 -2.15
N PHE A 5 2.92 -7.51 -2.70
CA PHE A 5 2.15 -8.14 -3.77
C PHE A 5 2.18 -7.31 -5.05
N ASN A 6 2.18 -7.99 -6.18
CA ASN A 6 1.75 -7.44 -7.45
C ASN A 6 0.28 -7.83 -7.66
N LEU A 7 -0.59 -6.83 -7.64
CA LEU A 7 -1.99 -6.97 -7.99
C LEU A 7 -2.20 -6.50 -9.42
N THR A 8 -2.67 -7.40 -10.28
CA THR A 8 -3.20 -7.04 -11.59
C THR A 8 -4.71 -7.10 -11.53
N MET A 9 -5.36 -5.99 -11.87
CA MET A 9 -6.81 -5.88 -11.81
C MET A 9 -7.35 -4.88 -12.83
N ASP A 10 -8.48 -5.17 -13.46
CA ASP A 10 -9.19 -4.25 -14.34
C ASP A 10 -10.51 -3.69 -13.75
N GLU A 11 -11.13 -2.77 -14.47
CA GLU A 11 -12.41 -2.15 -14.10
C GLU A 11 -13.56 -3.15 -13.93
N LYS A 12 -13.57 -4.24 -14.71
CA LYS A 12 -14.63 -5.25 -14.65
C LYS A 12 -14.49 -6.11 -13.40
N GLU A 13 -13.25 -6.44 -13.05
CA GLU A 13 -12.91 -7.17 -11.84
C GLU A 13 -13.23 -6.34 -10.59
N MET A 14 -12.87 -5.05 -10.59
CA MET A 14 -13.28 -4.15 -9.50
C MET A 14 -14.81 -4.06 -9.38
N ALA A 15 -15.53 -3.92 -10.49
CA ALA A 15 -16.99 -3.92 -10.48
C ALA A 15 -17.58 -5.25 -9.99
N ARG A 16 -16.88 -6.38 -10.18
CA ARG A 16 -17.29 -7.69 -9.65
C ARG A 16 -17.14 -7.73 -8.12
N LEU A 17 -16.04 -7.19 -7.57
CA LEU A 17 -15.81 -7.05 -6.13
C LEU A 17 -16.90 -6.19 -5.46
N GLU A 18 -17.25 -5.08 -6.09
CA GLU A 18 -18.24 -4.14 -5.55
C GLU A 18 -19.68 -4.62 -5.66
N LYS A 19 -20.01 -5.61 -6.51
CA LYS A 19 -21.38 -6.16 -6.58
C LYS A 19 -21.82 -6.79 -5.26
N GLY A 20 -20.88 -7.32 -4.47
CA GLY A 20 -21.15 -7.83 -3.11
C GLY A 20 -21.37 -6.72 -2.09
N ALA A 21 -20.75 -5.54 -2.30
CA ALA A 21 -20.84 -4.39 -1.43
C ALA A 21 -20.47 -3.09 -2.19
N PRO A 22 -21.45 -2.34 -2.71
CA PRO A 22 -21.18 -1.13 -3.46
C PRO A 22 -20.54 -0.09 -2.55
N CYS A 23 -19.45 0.51 -3.01
CA CYS A 23 -18.78 1.62 -2.35
C CYS A 23 -19.23 2.92 -3.01
N SER A 24 -19.73 3.88 -2.24
CA SER A 24 -20.12 5.19 -2.78
C SER A 24 -18.88 6.07 -3.00
N ASP A 25 -18.86 6.82 -4.12
CA ASP A 25 -17.80 7.79 -4.42
C ASP A 25 -17.75 8.99 -3.47
N ALA A 26 -18.75 9.13 -2.58
CA ALA A 26 -18.85 10.23 -1.63
C ALA A 26 -18.04 10.03 -0.33
N ASP A 27 -17.51 8.83 -0.09
CA ASP A 27 -16.66 8.54 1.05
C ASP A 27 -15.22 8.92 0.72
N GLU A 28 -14.90 10.22 0.77
CA GLU A 28 -13.51 10.66 0.73
C GLU A 28 -12.79 10.11 1.98
N SER A 29 -11.64 9.47 1.79
CA SER A 29 -10.91 8.85 2.90
C SER A 29 -10.55 9.93 3.92
N VAL A 30 -11.18 9.89 5.10
CA VAL A 30 -10.93 10.82 6.23
C VAL A 30 -9.43 10.91 6.56
N ASN A 31 -8.68 9.86 6.24
CA ASN A 31 -7.25 9.77 6.44
C ASN A 31 -6.43 10.57 5.41
N GLN A 32 -6.89 10.70 4.16
CA GLN A 32 -6.21 11.48 3.12
C GLN A 32 -6.09 12.95 3.54
N ALA A 33 -7.20 13.57 3.93
CA ALA A 33 -7.21 14.99 4.31
C ALA A 33 -6.28 15.26 5.51
N LYS A 34 -6.30 14.39 6.52
CA LYS A 34 -5.41 14.45 7.69
C LYS A 34 -3.95 14.33 7.28
N VAL A 35 -3.63 13.36 6.41
CA VAL A 35 -2.27 13.16 5.89
C VAL A 35 -1.78 14.43 5.20
N VAL A 36 -2.57 15.01 4.30
CA VAL A 36 -2.21 16.24 3.56
C VAL A 36 -2.03 17.44 4.50
N GLU A 37 -2.91 17.60 5.49
CA GLU A 37 -2.82 18.69 6.47
C GLU A 37 -1.53 18.60 7.30
N GLU A 38 -1.19 17.41 7.79
CA GLU A 38 0.05 17.16 8.52
C GLU A 38 1.28 17.50 7.67
N LEU A 39 1.32 17.07 6.39
CA LEU A 39 2.40 17.41 5.47
C LEU A 39 2.62 18.92 5.33
N LYS A 40 1.53 19.68 5.21
CA LYS A 40 1.58 21.14 5.09
C LYS A 40 2.17 21.80 6.33
N LYS A 41 1.84 21.30 7.54
CA LYS A 41 2.41 21.80 8.80
C LYS A 41 3.93 21.66 8.80
N TYR A 42 4.45 20.48 8.46
CA TYR A 42 5.89 20.22 8.46
C TYR A 42 6.66 21.08 7.45
N LEU A 43 6.13 21.23 6.23
CA LEU A 43 6.81 22.01 5.20
C LEU A 43 6.72 23.52 5.44
N GLY A 44 5.68 23.98 6.13
CA GLY A 44 5.49 25.39 6.52
C GLY A 44 6.47 25.91 7.58
N MET A 45 7.24 25.04 8.25
CA MET A 45 8.16 25.44 9.33
C MET A 45 9.45 26.16 8.86
N GLY A 46 9.66 26.31 7.54
CA GLY A 46 10.82 27.04 6.99
C GLY A 46 12.16 26.33 7.20
N ALA A 47 13.27 26.98 6.78
CA ALA A 47 14.60 26.41 6.50
C ALA A 47 15.30 25.53 7.58
N ALA A 48 14.71 25.36 8.76
CA ALA A 48 15.10 24.33 9.72
C ALA A 48 14.28 23.06 9.44
N PHE A 49 14.49 22.45 8.28
CA PHE A 49 13.90 21.14 7.96
C PHE A 49 14.61 20.07 8.79
N ASP A 50 14.02 19.71 9.92
CA ASP A 50 14.47 18.57 10.71
C ASP A 50 13.85 17.29 10.13
N GLY A 51 14.54 16.74 9.14
CA GLY A 51 14.19 15.46 8.54
C GLY A 51 14.20 14.31 9.54
N GLU A 52 14.89 14.43 10.67
CA GLU A 52 14.92 13.42 11.73
C GLU A 52 13.66 13.50 12.61
N ALA A 53 13.20 14.70 12.98
CA ALA A 53 11.91 14.92 13.66
C ALA A 53 10.74 14.41 12.83
N LEU A 54 10.79 14.68 11.53
CA LEU A 54 9.85 14.17 10.56
C LEU A 54 9.91 12.62 10.49
N LEU A 55 11.11 12.03 10.51
CA LEU A 55 11.30 10.58 10.54
C LEU A 55 10.97 9.92 11.88
N SER A 56 10.94 10.64 13.01
CA SER A 56 10.53 10.11 14.32
C SER A 56 9.03 10.25 14.56
N GLU A 57 8.39 11.31 14.04
CA GLU A 57 7.01 11.71 14.36
C GLU A 57 6.05 11.74 13.15
N TRP A 58 6.41 11.13 12.02
CA TRP A 58 5.45 10.98 10.91
C TRP A 58 4.28 10.03 11.24
N PHE A 59 3.07 10.57 11.24
CA PHE A 59 1.76 9.91 11.45
C PHE A 59 1.65 9.00 12.70
N PRO A 60 2.03 9.45 13.91
CA PRO A 60 1.94 8.63 15.12
C PRO A 60 0.50 8.16 15.42
N GLU A 61 -0.50 8.93 14.98
CA GLU A 61 -1.92 8.62 15.15
C GLU A 61 -2.52 7.74 14.03
N LEU A 62 -1.86 7.63 12.87
CA LEU A 62 -2.38 6.87 11.73
C LEU A 62 -1.53 5.62 11.49
N LYS A 63 -2.03 4.47 11.95
CA LYS A 63 -1.42 3.17 11.65
C LYS A 63 -2.09 2.56 10.44
N PHE A 64 -1.38 2.56 9.32
CA PHE A 64 -1.77 1.83 8.13
C PHE A 64 -1.16 0.43 8.11
N GLN A 65 -1.93 -0.52 7.59
CA GLN A 65 -1.55 -1.92 7.50
C GLN A 65 -1.04 -2.23 6.09
N VAL A 66 -1.68 -1.63 5.09
CA VAL A 66 -1.35 -1.78 3.68
C VAL A 66 -0.90 -0.44 3.10
N PHE A 67 0.19 -0.45 2.36
CA PHE A 67 0.56 0.61 1.43
C PHE A 67 0.10 0.19 0.03
N LEU A 68 -0.70 1.03 -0.63
CA LEU A 68 -1.19 0.81 -2.00
C LEU A 68 -0.48 1.78 -2.94
N SER A 69 0.34 1.23 -3.82
CA SER A 69 1.03 1.93 -4.91
C SER A 69 0.29 1.69 -6.22
N HIS A 70 0.20 2.70 -7.08
CA HIS A 70 -0.48 2.55 -8.38
C HIS A 70 0.15 3.39 -9.50
N ALA A 71 -0.10 3.02 -10.75
CA ALA A 71 0.23 3.86 -11.89
C ALA A 71 -0.66 5.11 -11.89
N LEU A 72 -0.19 6.23 -12.45
CA LEU A 72 -0.98 7.47 -12.54
C LEU A 72 -2.35 7.24 -13.22
N ALA A 73 -2.38 6.39 -14.26
CA ALA A 73 -3.60 6.06 -14.99
C ALA A 73 -4.63 5.25 -14.16
N ASP A 74 -4.19 4.57 -13.09
CA ASP A 74 -5.01 3.67 -12.28
C ASP A 74 -5.56 4.35 -11.00
N GLY A 75 -5.45 5.69 -10.87
CA GLY A 75 -5.87 6.41 -9.65
C GLY A 75 -7.33 6.20 -9.21
N PRO A 76 -8.33 6.26 -10.11
CA PRO A 76 -9.72 5.96 -9.75
C PRO A 76 -9.90 4.51 -9.26
N LEU A 77 -9.22 3.56 -9.91
CA LEU A 77 -9.25 2.14 -9.54
C LEU A 77 -8.60 1.91 -8.16
N ALA A 78 -7.45 2.54 -7.90
CA ALA A 78 -6.77 2.46 -6.62
C ALA A 78 -7.61 3.03 -5.47
N SER A 79 -8.31 4.14 -5.70
CA SER A 79 -9.19 4.76 -4.71
C SER A 79 -10.38 3.85 -4.37
N ARG A 80 -10.98 3.20 -5.37
CA ARG A 80 -12.06 2.22 -5.15
C ARG A 80 -11.57 0.97 -4.41
N LEU A 81 -10.39 0.48 -4.77
CA LEU A 81 -9.77 -0.66 -4.09
C LEU A 81 -9.47 -0.33 -2.62
N GLU A 82 -8.91 0.84 -2.31
CA GLU A 82 -8.67 1.28 -0.92
C GLU A 82 -9.95 1.21 -0.09
N ARG A 83 -11.02 1.86 -0.56
CA ARG A 83 -12.29 1.88 0.18
C ARG A 83 -12.89 0.48 0.33
N TRP A 84 -12.80 -0.35 -0.70
CA TRP A 84 -13.29 -1.73 -0.63
C TRP A 84 -12.52 -2.56 0.40
N LEU A 85 -11.17 -2.51 0.38
CA LEU A 85 -10.33 -3.18 1.37
C LEU A 85 -10.65 -2.72 2.80
N GLN A 86 -10.92 -1.43 2.98
CA GLN A 86 -11.25 -0.89 4.29
C GLN A 86 -12.63 -1.32 4.78
N LYS A 87 -13.64 -1.28 3.91
CA LYS A 87 -15.04 -1.58 4.24
C LYS A 87 -15.28 -3.07 4.45
N GLU A 88 -14.77 -3.90 3.54
CA GLU A 88 -15.09 -5.34 3.52
C GLU A 88 -14.10 -6.18 4.33
N LEU A 89 -12.86 -5.70 4.49
CA LEU A 89 -11.81 -6.45 5.17
C LEU A 89 -11.29 -5.76 6.44
N GLY A 90 -11.80 -4.57 6.78
CA GLY A 90 -11.36 -3.83 7.97
C GLY A 90 -9.89 -3.42 7.93
N VAL A 91 -9.24 -3.44 6.76
CA VAL A 91 -7.81 -3.15 6.62
C VAL A 91 -7.61 -1.66 6.34
N SER A 92 -6.82 -1.00 7.18
CA SER A 92 -6.41 0.39 6.96
C SER A 92 -5.38 0.46 5.82
N VAL A 93 -5.70 1.20 4.76
CA VAL A 93 -4.86 1.34 3.57
C VAL A 93 -4.36 2.78 3.44
N PHE A 94 -3.09 2.94 3.08
CA PHE A 94 -2.50 4.20 2.67
C PHE A 94 -2.29 4.20 1.17
N VAL A 95 -2.78 5.20 0.44
CA VAL A 95 -2.58 5.32 -1.01
C VAL A 95 -1.47 6.33 -1.30
N ASP A 96 -0.48 5.92 -2.08
CA ASP A 96 0.67 6.75 -2.49
C ASP A 96 0.29 8.12 -3.09
N SER A 97 -0.76 8.18 -3.91
CA SER A 97 -1.22 9.39 -4.59
C SER A 97 -1.69 10.49 -3.64
N TRP A 98 -1.96 10.19 -2.37
CA TRP A 98 -2.23 11.22 -1.36
C TRP A 98 -1.02 12.14 -1.15
N ILE A 99 0.18 11.58 -1.15
CA ILE A 99 1.44 12.33 -1.03
C ILE A 99 1.68 13.16 -2.29
N TRP A 100 1.43 12.59 -3.47
CA TRP A 100 1.67 13.27 -4.74
C TRP A 100 0.71 14.45 -4.96
N LYS A 101 -0.56 14.31 -4.59
CA LYS A 101 -1.52 15.43 -4.58
C LYS A 101 -1.07 16.55 -3.64
N ALA A 102 -0.56 16.22 -2.45
CA ALA A 102 0.01 17.22 -1.55
C ALA A 102 1.21 17.93 -2.20
N ALA A 103 2.08 17.20 -2.88
CA ALA A 103 3.23 17.76 -3.61
C ALA A 103 2.79 18.85 -4.58
N ASP A 104 1.77 18.55 -5.40
CA ASP A 104 1.25 19.47 -6.41
C ASP A 104 0.70 20.74 -5.75
N GLU A 105 -0.06 20.61 -4.67
CA GLU A 105 -0.59 21.75 -3.91
C GLU A 105 0.51 22.61 -3.28
N LEU A 106 1.56 21.99 -2.75
CA LEU A 106 2.69 22.68 -2.12
C LEU A 106 3.52 23.43 -3.15
N VAL A 107 3.84 22.79 -4.27
CA VAL A 107 4.58 23.44 -5.36
C VAL A 107 3.77 24.60 -5.93
N ALA A 108 2.45 24.42 -6.11
CA ALA A 108 1.55 25.50 -6.52
C ALA A 108 1.46 26.63 -5.48
N GLY A 109 1.59 26.30 -4.18
CA GLY A 109 1.64 27.23 -3.06
C GLY A 109 2.97 28.00 -2.90
N GLY A 110 3.94 27.79 -3.79
CA GLY A 110 5.21 28.53 -3.81
C GLY A 110 6.37 27.84 -3.09
N PHE A 111 6.21 26.61 -2.64
CA PHE A 111 7.31 25.81 -2.10
C PHE A 111 8.23 25.33 -3.22
N ALA A 112 9.55 25.36 -2.99
CA ALA A 112 10.53 24.95 -4.00
C ALA A 112 10.45 23.42 -4.24
N PRO A 113 10.28 22.94 -5.50
CA PRO A 113 10.21 21.52 -5.81
C PRO A 113 11.38 20.69 -5.29
N GLY A 114 12.59 21.26 -5.32
CA GLY A 114 13.81 20.63 -4.81
C GLY A 114 13.83 20.41 -3.29
N HIS A 115 12.96 21.08 -2.54
CA HIS A 115 12.72 20.80 -1.12
C HIS A 115 11.51 19.90 -0.91
N VAL A 116 10.47 20.01 -1.74
CA VAL A 116 9.24 19.21 -1.57
C VAL A 116 9.47 17.73 -1.89
N TYR A 117 9.98 17.41 -3.08
CA TYR A 117 10.03 16.01 -3.54
C TYR A 117 10.92 15.09 -2.69
N PRO A 118 12.13 15.48 -2.24
CA PRO A 118 12.95 14.62 -1.39
C PRO A 118 12.26 14.26 -0.07
N VAL A 119 11.56 15.22 0.52
CA VAL A 119 10.82 15.07 1.77
C VAL A 119 9.68 14.07 1.61
N LEU A 120 8.95 14.18 0.50
CA LEU A 120 7.87 13.26 0.18
C LEU A 120 8.37 11.84 -0.12
N HIS A 121 9.51 11.70 -0.80
CA HIS A 121 10.14 10.39 -0.98
C HIS A 121 10.55 9.75 0.34
N MET A 122 11.10 10.54 1.28
CA MET A 122 11.40 10.06 2.64
C MET A 122 10.11 9.62 3.36
N ALA A 123 9.03 10.37 3.21
CA ALA A 123 7.70 10.02 3.74
C ALA A 123 7.22 8.66 3.23
N LEU A 124 7.23 8.48 1.91
CA LEU A 124 6.79 7.24 1.25
C LEU A 124 7.63 6.05 1.69
N GLY A 125 8.95 6.22 1.75
CA GLY A 125 9.84 5.15 2.22
C GLY A 125 9.57 4.77 3.67
N LYS A 126 9.28 5.72 4.55
CA LYS A 126 8.87 5.45 5.92
C LYS A 126 7.52 4.73 5.98
N MET A 127 6.54 5.15 5.17
CA MET A 127 5.23 4.49 5.09
C MET A 127 5.35 3.05 4.62
N ILE A 128 6.14 2.79 3.57
CA ILE A 128 6.46 1.44 3.10
C ILE A 128 7.12 0.62 4.23
N ALA A 129 8.07 1.20 4.96
CA ALA A 129 8.76 0.53 6.06
C ALA A 129 7.82 0.18 7.23
N GLN A 130 6.87 1.06 7.55
CA GLN A 130 5.92 0.90 8.65
C GLN A 130 4.75 -0.01 8.31
N CYS A 131 4.23 0.05 7.08
CA CYS A 131 3.17 -0.83 6.64
C CYS A 131 3.64 -2.29 6.70
N GLU A 132 2.69 -3.18 7.01
CA GLU A 132 2.95 -4.61 7.05
C GLU A 132 2.98 -5.19 5.64
N CYS A 133 2.08 -4.72 4.80
CA CYS A 133 1.91 -5.18 3.44
C CYS A 133 2.07 -4.02 2.46
N VAL A 134 2.65 -4.29 1.30
CA VAL A 134 2.63 -3.37 0.15
C VAL A 134 1.90 -4.05 -0.99
N ILE A 135 1.00 -3.35 -1.66
CA ILE A 135 0.32 -3.80 -2.86
C ILE A 135 0.65 -2.83 -3.98
N PHE A 136 1.21 -3.34 -5.07
CA PHE A 136 1.38 -2.59 -6.32
C PHE A 136 0.23 -2.94 -7.25
N LEU A 137 -0.63 -1.97 -7.57
CA LEU A 137 -1.72 -2.10 -8.52
C LEU A 137 -1.23 -1.81 -9.94
N ASN A 138 -1.40 -2.78 -10.83
CA ASN A 138 -1.05 -2.71 -12.25
C ASN A 138 0.34 -2.08 -12.51
N PRO A 139 1.42 -2.51 -11.82
CA PRO A 139 2.74 -1.93 -12.00
C PRO A 139 3.23 -2.04 -13.45
N TYR A 140 2.74 -3.03 -14.21
CA TYR A 140 3.06 -3.20 -15.62
C TYR A 140 2.44 -2.18 -16.57
N HIS A 141 1.32 -1.54 -16.23
CA HIS A 141 0.83 -0.42 -17.05
C HIS A 141 1.86 0.71 -17.10
N SER A 142 2.61 0.88 -16.01
CA SER A 142 3.74 1.81 -15.93
C SER A 142 4.98 1.28 -16.65
N LEU A 143 5.28 -0.02 -16.56
CA LEU A 143 6.49 -0.62 -17.14
C LEU A 143 6.40 -0.86 -18.66
N LYS A 144 5.20 -1.03 -19.23
CA LYS A 144 4.99 -1.34 -20.66
C LYS A 144 5.13 -0.13 -21.59
N LYS A 145 5.25 1.09 -21.08
CA LYS A 145 5.54 2.27 -21.90
C LYS A 145 7.04 2.36 -22.21
N GLU A 146 7.56 1.39 -22.96
CA GLU A 146 8.85 1.52 -23.64
C GLU A 146 8.75 2.66 -24.67
N GLY A 147 9.26 3.85 -24.33
CA GLY A 147 9.45 4.95 -25.28
C GLY A 147 8.90 6.30 -24.85
N THR A 148 8.08 6.38 -23.82
CA THR A 148 7.64 7.66 -23.21
C THR A 148 8.08 7.69 -21.76
N VAL A 149 9.21 8.36 -21.51
CA VAL A 149 9.84 8.58 -20.20
C VAL A 149 8.93 9.36 -19.21
N GLU A 150 7.80 9.87 -19.69
CA GLU A 150 7.00 10.87 -18.98
C GLU A 150 5.99 10.29 -17.99
N GLU A 151 5.66 9.00 -18.06
CA GLU A 151 4.66 8.42 -17.16
C GLU A 151 5.30 7.52 -16.09
N THR A 152 5.51 8.13 -14.93
CA THR A 152 5.68 7.55 -13.58
C THR A 152 7.07 7.06 -13.11
N PRO A 153 8.05 7.98 -12.97
CA PRO A 153 9.23 7.75 -12.11
C PRO A 153 8.89 7.31 -10.66
N TRP A 154 7.69 7.67 -10.19
CA TRP A 154 7.23 7.48 -8.81
C TRP A 154 7.03 6.00 -8.42
N ILE A 155 6.30 5.22 -9.24
CA ILE A 155 6.07 3.80 -8.96
C ILE A 155 7.38 2.99 -8.98
N TYR A 156 8.34 3.38 -9.82
CA TYR A 156 9.67 2.78 -9.83
C TYR A 156 10.43 3.09 -8.54
N ALA A 157 10.40 4.34 -8.08
CA ALA A 157 11.03 4.73 -6.82
C ALA A 157 10.42 3.97 -5.63
N GLU A 158 9.10 3.82 -5.59
CA GLU A 158 8.38 3.08 -4.54
C GLU A 158 8.69 1.58 -4.59
N LEU A 159 8.72 0.98 -5.78
CA LEU A 159 9.10 -0.41 -5.99
C LEU A 159 10.54 -0.70 -5.53
N GLN A 160 11.48 0.18 -5.88
CA GLN A 160 12.86 0.06 -5.41
C GLN A 160 12.94 0.23 -3.89
N THR A 161 12.19 1.18 -3.34
CA THR A 161 12.14 1.40 -1.89
C THR A 161 11.59 0.18 -1.16
N ALA A 162 10.51 -0.43 -1.64
CA ALA A 162 9.96 -1.66 -1.08
C ALA A 162 10.94 -2.84 -1.17
N ARG A 163 11.71 -2.95 -2.26
CA ARG A 163 12.74 -3.99 -2.42
C ARG A 163 13.90 -3.84 -1.44
N MET A 164 14.35 -2.60 -1.20
CA MET A 164 15.46 -2.30 -0.29
C MET A 164 15.03 -2.31 1.19
N THR A 165 13.72 -2.20 1.46
CA THR A 165 13.17 -2.17 2.82
C THR A 165 13.37 -3.51 3.52
N ARG A 166 13.87 -3.46 4.76
CA ARG A 166 14.05 -4.65 5.61
C ARG A 166 12.70 -5.33 5.87
N LYS A 167 12.67 -6.64 5.61
CA LYS A 167 11.52 -7.49 5.95
C LYS A 167 11.40 -7.61 7.48
N LYS A 168 10.24 -7.22 8.02
CA LYS A 168 9.91 -7.30 9.46
C LYS A 168 8.73 -8.25 9.63
N LYS A 169 8.96 -9.38 10.32
CA LYS A 169 7.88 -10.28 10.71
C LYS A 169 6.99 -9.62 11.78
N PRO A 170 5.65 -9.69 11.65
CA PRO A 170 4.75 -9.27 12.71
C PRO A 170 5.05 -9.95 14.05
N GLU A 171 4.96 -9.20 15.15
CA GLU A 171 5.25 -9.73 16.50
C GLU A 171 4.32 -10.89 16.88
N ARG A 172 3.08 -10.87 16.38
CA ARG A 172 2.09 -11.94 16.60
C ARG A 172 2.57 -13.30 16.07
N PHE A 173 3.41 -13.32 15.05
CA PHE A 173 3.97 -14.53 14.46
C PHE A 173 5.20 -15.06 15.20
N LYS A 174 5.90 -14.22 15.96
CA LYS A 174 7.04 -14.67 16.77
C LYS A 174 6.62 -15.58 17.92
N LYS A 175 5.37 -15.51 18.37
CA LYS A 175 4.81 -16.34 19.45
C LYS A 175 4.29 -17.70 18.96
N PHE A 176 4.04 -17.85 17.66
CA PHE A 176 3.43 -19.04 17.05
C PHE A 176 4.44 -20.11 16.62
N HIS A 177 5.62 -20.16 17.24
CA HIS A 177 6.68 -21.13 16.90
C HIS A 177 6.47 -22.50 17.58
N PHE A 178 5.24 -23.02 17.55
CA PHE A 178 4.95 -24.38 18.01
C PHE A 178 4.02 -25.12 17.04
N ALA A 179 4.58 -26.17 16.44
CA ALA A 179 3.91 -27.30 15.81
C ALA A 179 3.12 -27.06 14.50
N VAL A 180 3.81 -26.91 13.36
CA VAL A 180 3.37 -27.55 12.11
C VAL A 180 4.59 -28.13 11.38
N THR A 181 4.79 -29.45 11.52
CA THR A 181 5.59 -30.25 10.60
C THR A 181 4.64 -31.15 9.83
N LEU A 182 4.06 -30.67 8.74
CA LEU A 182 3.29 -31.49 7.83
C LEU A 182 3.57 -31.06 6.39
N GLY A 183 4.60 -31.68 5.80
CA GLY A 183 4.53 -32.38 4.52
C GLY A 183 3.90 -31.74 3.27
N THR A 184 3.68 -30.43 3.19
CA THR A 184 3.22 -29.76 1.97
C THR A 184 4.37 -29.03 1.29
N GLN A 185 4.60 -29.32 0.00
CA GLN A 185 5.45 -28.49 -0.84
C GLN A 185 4.79 -27.11 -0.94
N LEU A 186 5.33 -26.13 -0.22
CA LEU A 186 4.96 -24.72 -0.33
C LEU A 186 5.27 -24.24 -1.75
N LYS A 187 4.23 -23.92 -2.52
CA LYS A 187 4.37 -23.29 -3.84
C LYS A 187 4.09 -21.80 -3.69
N ILE A 188 5.13 -21.05 -3.36
CA ILE A 188 5.05 -19.59 -3.37
C ILE A 188 5.24 -19.13 -4.82
N GLU A 189 4.20 -18.53 -5.38
CA GLU A 189 4.23 -17.98 -6.74
C GLU A 189 4.71 -16.53 -6.71
N PHE A 190 5.91 -16.34 -7.26
CA PHE A 190 6.49 -15.02 -7.49
C PHE A 190 6.16 -14.54 -8.88
N ASP A 191 6.07 -13.22 -9.01
CA ASP A 191 5.96 -12.59 -10.31
C ASP A 191 7.27 -12.79 -11.11
N PRO A 192 7.23 -13.41 -12.30
CA PRO A 192 8.42 -13.63 -13.13
C PRO A 192 9.12 -12.34 -13.57
N GLN A 193 8.41 -11.21 -13.70
CA GLN A 193 9.04 -9.93 -14.08
C GLN A 193 9.39 -9.08 -12.84
N LEU A 194 8.85 -9.41 -11.66
CA LEU A 194 9.14 -8.76 -10.39
C LEU A 194 9.36 -9.81 -9.27
N PRO A 195 10.50 -10.54 -9.26
CA PRO A 195 10.68 -11.78 -8.48
C PRO A 195 10.60 -11.64 -6.96
N ASN A 196 10.53 -10.42 -6.42
CA ASN A 196 10.34 -10.15 -4.99
C ASN A 196 8.89 -9.77 -4.63
N LEU A 197 7.97 -9.81 -5.61
CA LEU A 197 6.54 -9.58 -5.44
C LEU A 197 5.78 -10.89 -5.63
N LEU A 198 4.83 -11.13 -4.73
CA LEU A 198 3.89 -12.24 -4.83
C LEU A 198 2.73 -11.86 -5.74
N LEU A 199 2.26 -12.80 -6.55
CA LEU A 199 1.09 -12.56 -7.39
C LEU A 199 -0.18 -12.50 -6.54
N LEU A 200 -1.03 -11.49 -6.80
CA LEU A 200 -2.36 -11.33 -6.21
C LEU A 200 -3.35 -11.04 -7.34
N SER A 201 -4.49 -11.75 -7.37
CA SER A 201 -5.56 -11.52 -8.35
C SER A 201 -6.85 -11.04 -7.69
N ALA A 202 -7.82 -10.59 -8.49
CA ALA A 202 -9.14 -10.26 -8.00
C ALA A 202 -9.85 -11.47 -7.36
N GLU A 203 -9.67 -12.70 -7.87
CA GLU A 203 -10.22 -13.90 -7.22
C GLU A 203 -9.61 -14.14 -5.84
N ASP A 204 -8.33 -13.80 -5.64
CA ASP A 204 -7.70 -13.91 -4.33
C ASP A 204 -8.35 -12.96 -3.32
N LEU A 205 -8.69 -11.74 -3.74
CA LEU A 205 -9.41 -10.76 -2.92
C LEU A 205 -10.83 -11.23 -2.58
N GLU A 206 -11.57 -11.80 -3.53
CA GLU A 206 -12.90 -12.36 -3.29
C GLU A 206 -12.88 -13.50 -2.28
N LYS A 207 -11.92 -14.42 -2.42
CA LYS A 207 -11.73 -15.52 -1.47
C LYS A 207 -11.41 -14.97 -0.08
N TRP A 208 -10.51 -14.00 0.00
CA TRP A 208 -10.15 -13.36 1.26
C TRP A 208 -11.37 -12.72 1.93
N CYS A 209 -12.21 -12.02 1.16
CA CYS A 209 -13.47 -11.44 1.65
C CYS A 209 -14.45 -12.51 2.17
N SER A 210 -14.63 -13.61 1.45
CA SER A 210 -15.56 -14.68 1.85
C SER A 210 -15.17 -15.39 3.17
N GLN A 211 -13.90 -15.36 3.53
CA GLN A 211 -13.38 -16.01 4.74
C GLN A 211 -13.66 -15.21 6.03
N GLN A 212 -14.04 -13.93 5.91
CA GLN A 212 -14.22 -13.04 7.06
C GLN A 212 -15.34 -13.46 8.02
N HIS A 213 -16.41 -14.05 7.50
CA HIS A 213 -17.56 -14.47 8.32
C HIS A 213 -17.28 -15.69 9.21
N ILE A 214 -16.11 -16.33 9.08
CA ILE A 214 -15.78 -17.59 9.74
C ILE A 214 -14.91 -17.37 10.99
N VAL A 215 -14.29 -16.20 11.13
CA VAL A 215 -13.22 -15.97 12.10
C VAL A 215 -13.62 -15.03 13.25
N SER A 216 -13.06 -15.30 14.43
CA SER A 216 -13.22 -14.52 15.66
C SER A 216 -12.71 -13.08 15.49
N GLU A 217 -13.24 -12.12 16.27
CA GLU A 217 -12.82 -10.71 16.30
C GLU A 217 -11.32 -10.50 16.55
N ASP A 218 -10.62 -11.50 17.11
CA ASP A 218 -9.19 -11.45 17.43
C ASP A 218 -8.25 -11.76 16.24
N VAL A 219 -8.79 -12.11 15.06
CA VAL A 219 -7.97 -12.47 13.90
C VAL A 219 -7.59 -11.24 13.10
N TYR A 220 -6.28 -11.03 12.90
CA TYR A 220 -5.79 -9.99 12.00
C TYR A 220 -6.15 -10.35 10.56
N HIS A 221 -6.94 -9.52 9.89
CA HIS A 221 -7.48 -9.81 8.56
C HIS A 221 -6.39 -10.12 7.51
N LEU A 222 -5.21 -9.49 7.61
CA LEU A 222 -4.06 -9.80 6.74
C LEU A 222 -3.51 -11.22 6.93
N ASP A 223 -3.70 -11.84 8.09
CA ASP A 223 -3.23 -13.21 8.34
C ASP A 223 -3.99 -14.22 7.49
N LEU A 224 -5.27 -13.97 7.23
CA LEU A 224 -6.08 -14.79 6.32
C LEU A 224 -5.51 -14.77 4.91
N LEU A 225 -5.14 -13.58 4.41
CA LEU A 225 -4.48 -13.44 3.12
C LEU A 225 -3.15 -14.20 3.10
N TYR A 226 -2.36 -14.11 4.17
CA TYR A 226 -1.07 -14.80 4.26
C TYR A 226 -1.22 -16.31 4.28
N LEU A 227 -2.21 -16.84 5.01
CA LEU A 227 -2.54 -18.26 5.02
C LEU A 227 -3.00 -18.73 3.64
N GLN A 228 -3.88 -17.98 2.99
CA GLN A 228 -4.36 -18.28 1.63
C GLN A 228 -3.19 -18.34 0.63
N LYS A 229 -2.24 -17.41 0.74
CA LYS A 229 -1.05 -17.34 -0.12
C LYS A 229 0.10 -18.21 0.38
N GLN A 230 -0.12 -19.04 1.40
CA GLN A 230 0.86 -19.95 1.98
C GLN A 230 2.17 -19.26 2.38
N ILE A 231 2.08 -18.01 2.84
CA ILE A 231 3.23 -17.23 3.30
C ILE A 231 3.59 -17.72 4.69
N ILE A 232 4.84 -18.16 4.88
CA ILE A 232 5.30 -18.68 6.16
C ILE A 232 5.31 -17.55 7.21
N ILE A 233 4.40 -17.69 8.15
CA ILE A 233 4.22 -16.90 9.36
C ILE A 233 5.36 -17.17 10.35
#